data_AF-A0A9W4NUS2-F1
#
_entry.id   AF-A0A9W4NUS2-F1
#
_cell.length_a   1.000
_cell.length_b   1.000
_cell.length_c   1.000
_cell.angle_alpha   90.00
_cell.angle_beta   90.00
_cell.angle_gamma   90.00
#
_symmetry.space_group_name_H-M   'P 1'
#
loop_
_entity.id
_entity.type
_entity.pdbx_description
1 polymer ?
#
loop_
_entity_poly.entity_id
_entity_poly.type
_entity_poly.pdbx_seq_one_letter_code
_entity_poly.pdbx_strand_id
1 'polypeptide(L)'
;MHPEDLKTERKSIQIEGLVEHIQLNGLNLQAEATRQMSNLETISASWVICDSWAGVAGTVALAISQGGPVTLIYGPIVTMILVGACAMTLAELASVYPTAGGQYHWTSILAPKSINRSLSYCCGITNMFSWIAICTGIAIIPAQLITGIAIFYNPAYVPQAWHSFLIYQAINGLVLLYNVTLLKRSL
;
A
#
# COMPACT_ATOMS: atom_id res chain seq x y z
N MET A 1 25.45 -22.79 34.69
CA MET A 1 25.21 -22.02 33.45
C MET A 1 26.38 -22.28 32.52
N HIS A 2 26.13 -22.87 31.35
CA HIS A 2 27.16 -23.48 30.50
C HIS A 2 27.86 -22.37 29.67
N PRO A 3 29.17 -22.42 29.41
CA PRO A 3 29.92 -21.36 28.71
C PRO A 3 29.52 -21.13 27.24
N GLU A 4 28.59 -21.92 26.69
CA GLU A 4 28.04 -21.74 25.34
C GLU A 4 26.84 -20.79 25.31
N ASP A 5 26.10 -20.69 26.42
CA ASP A 5 24.95 -19.78 26.55
C ASP A 5 25.42 -18.31 26.49
N LEU A 6 26.57 -18.03 27.11
CA LEU A 6 27.17 -16.69 27.19
C LEU A 6 27.65 -16.14 25.83
N LYS A 7 27.94 -17.02 24.86
CA LYS A 7 28.33 -16.63 23.49
C LYS A 7 27.12 -16.35 22.62
N THR A 8 26.03 -17.07 22.84
CA THR A 8 24.76 -16.90 22.13
C THR A 8 24.08 -15.60 22.56
N GLU A 9 24.08 -15.31 23.86
CA GLU A 9 23.59 -14.05 24.44
C GLU A 9 24.42 -12.84 23.96
N ARG A 10 25.75 -12.97 23.91
CA ARG A 10 26.61 -11.91 23.38
C ARG A 10 26.39 -11.65 21.88
N LYS A 11 26.02 -12.69 21.11
CA LYS A 11 25.73 -12.55 19.68
C LYS A 11 24.34 -11.95 19.43
N SER A 12 23.34 -12.24 20.28
CA SER A 12 22.02 -11.59 20.23
C SER A 12 22.08 -10.12 20.66
N ILE A 13 22.81 -9.81 21.75
CA ILE A 13 23.04 -8.42 22.21
C ILE A 13 23.78 -7.60 21.14
N GLN A 14 24.69 -8.21 20.38
CA GLN A 14 25.46 -7.49 19.35
C GLN A 14 24.69 -7.25 18.04
N ILE A 15 23.61 -8.00 17.78
CA ILE A 15 22.69 -7.72 16.65
C ILE A 15 21.69 -6.62 17.06
N GLU A 16 21.24 -6.63 18.31
CA GLU A 16 20.38 -5.59 18.88
C GLU A 16 21.11 -4.23 19.00
N GLY A 17 22.40 -4.26 19.32
CA GLY A 17 23.28 -3.07 19.35
C GLY A 17 23.72 -2.53 17.98
N LEU A 18 23.49 -3.24 16.86
CA LEU A 18 23.75 -2.68 15.52
C LEU A 18 22.65 -1.70 15.07
N VAL A 19 21.50 -1.72 15.76
CA VAL A 19 20.42 -0.73 15.62
C VAL A 19 20.68 0.50 16.51
N GLU A 20 21.65 0.44 17.43
CA GLU A 20 22.08 1.58 18.23
C GLU A 20 22.98 2.53 17.42
N HIS A 21 22.46 3.71 17.18
CA HIS A 21 23.21 4.96 17.03
C HIS A 21 24.17 5.08 15.85
N ILE A 22 23.65 5.57 14.72
CA ILE A 22 24.39 6.55 13.93
C ILE A 22 24.46 7.84 14.77
N GLN A 23 25.36 7.87 15.77
CA GLN A 23 25.83 9.11 16.39
C GLN A 23 26.70 9.84 15.37
N LEU A 24 26.05 10.54 14.42
CA LEU A 24 26.71 11.62 13.69
C LEU A 24 26.87 12.79 14.66
N ASN A 25 28.11 13.01 15.11
CA ASN A 25 28.55 14.14 15.94
C ASN A 25 27.70 15.42 15.72
N GLY A 26 26.80 15.73 16.66
CA GLY A 26 26.13 17.02 16.75
C GLY A 26 24.64 17.10 16.41
N LEU A 27 24.01 16.04 15.87
CA LEU A 27 22.56 16.02 15.68
C LEU A 27 21.87 15.26 16.80
N ASN A 28 21.25 16.00 17.71
CA ASN A 28 20.41 15.47 18.79
C ASN A 28 19.06 15.02 18.21
N LEU A 29 19.09 13.99 17.36
CA LEU A 29 17.88 13.28 16.94
C LEU A 29 17.40 12.52 18.18
N GLN A 30 16.40 13.08 18.87
CA GLN A 30 15.68 12.31 19.87
C GLN A 30 15.23 11.03 19.17
N ALA A 31 15.70 9.88 19.66
CA ALA A 31 15.17 8.59 19.24
C ALA A 31 13.69 8.61 19.61
N GLU A 32 12.85 8.95 18.64
CA GLU A 32 11.42 8.99 18.82
C GLU A 32 10.99 7.61 19.28
N ALA A 33 10.36 7.55 20.46
CA ALA A 33 9.99 6.30 21.10
C ALA A 33 9.27 5.44 20.06
N THR A 34 9.83 4.28 19.74
CA THR A 34 9.24 3.37 18.76
C THR A 34 7.85 3.03 19.26
N ARG A 35 6.82 3.56 18.60
CA ARG A 35 5.43 3.24 18.98
C ARG A 35 5.24 1.76 18.73
N GLN A 36 5.29 0.97 19.80
CA GLN A 36 5.01 -0.45 19.75
C GLN A 36 3.52 -0.63 19.44
N MET A 37 3.21 -0.88 18.17
CA MET A 37 1.85 -1.22 17.76
C MET A 37 1.55 -2.62 18.26
N SER A 38 0.46 -2.77 19.02
CA SER A 38 -0.05 -4.08 19.44
C SER A 38 -0.45 -4.90 18.22
N ASN A 39 -0.40 -6.24 18.31
CA ASN A 39 -0.81 -7.14 17.22
C ASN A 39 -2.22 -6.82 16.69
N LEU A 40 -3.14 -6.42 17.59
CA LEU A 40 -4.50 -6.00 17.22
C LEU A 40 -4.52 -4.64 16.52
N GLU A 41 -3.64 -3.71 16.89
CA GLU A 41 -3.50 -2.42 16.19
C GLU A 41 -2.95 -2.63 14.78
N THR A 42 -1.98 -3.53 14.60
CA THR A 42 -1.41 -3.85 13.29
C THR A 42 -2.43 -4.51 12.36
N ILE A 43 -3.23 -5.45 12.87
CA ILE A 43 -4.30 -6.09 12.08
C ILE A 43 -5.39 -5.07 11.71
N SER A 44 -5.83 -4.25 12.66
CA SER A 44 -6.87 -3.26 12.40
C SER A 44 -6.41 -2.18 11.41
N ALA A 45 -5.16 -1.69 11.54
CA ALA A 45 -4.57 -0.77 10.57
C ALA A 45 -4.51 -1.40 9.16
N SER A 46 -4.08 -2.66 9.05
CA SER A 46 -4.00 -3.38 7.77
C SER A 46 -5.38 -3.53 7.11
N TRP A 47 -6.42 -3.82 7.90
CA TRP A 47 -7.79 -3.93 7.39
C TRP A 47 -8.32 -2.59 6.86
N VAL A 48 -8.08 -1.50 7.60
CA VAL A 48 -8.54 -0.16 7.21
C VAL A 48 -7.83 0.34 5.95
N ILE A 49 -6.52 0.09 5.82
CA ILE A 49 -5.73 0.54 4.66
C ILE A 49 -6.19 -0.10 3.35
N CYS A 50 -6.62 -1.36 3.38
CA CYS A 50 -6.99 -2.09 2.16
C CYS A 50 -8.34 -1.68 1.57
N ASP A 51 -9.24 -1.07 2.36
CA ASP A 51 -10.60 -0.62 1.94
C ASP A 51 -11.31 -1.55 0.93
N SER A 52 -11.23 -2.86 1.16
CA SER A 52 -11.56 -3.86 0.12
C SER A 52 -13.03 -3.85 -0.28
N TRP A 53 -13.93 -3.41 0.60
CA TRP A 53 -15.38 -3.47 0.37
C TRP A 53 -15.83 -2.51 -0.73
N ALA A 54 -15.30 -1.28 -0.78
CA ALA A 54 -15.67 -0.28 -1.78
C ALA A 54 -15.15 -0.68 -3.18
N GLY A 55 -13.92 -1.19 -3.23
CA GLY A 55 -13.33 -1.72 -4.46
C GLY A 55 -14.12 -2.91 -5.02
N VAL A 56 -14.51 -3.85 -4.16
CA VAL A 56 -15.35 -5.00 -4.58
C VAL A 56 -16.71 -4.49 -5.09
N ALA A 57 -17.41 -3.64 -4.33
CA ALA A 57 -18.71 -3.12 -4.73
C ALA A 57 -18.68 -2.39 -6.08
N GLY A 58 -17.65 -1.57 -6.33
CA GLY A 58 -17.48 -0.84 -7.58
C GLY A 58 -17.09 -1.71 -8.78
N THR A 59 -16.52 -2.90 -8.55
CA THR A 59 -16.02 -3.77 -9.63
C THR A 59 -16.88 -5.00 -9.89
N VAL A 60 -17.86 -5.32 -9.04
CA VAL A 60 -18.76 -6.48 -9.27
C VAL A 60 -19.43 -6.43 -10.63
N ALA A 61 -19.98 -5.28 -11.02
CA ALA A 61 -20.66 -5.14 -12.31
C ALA A 61 -19.71 -5.43 -13.49
N LEU A 62 -18.49 -4.88 -13.43
CA LEU A 62 -17.45 -5.11 -14.44
C LEU A 62 -16.99 -6.58 -14.46
N ALA A 63 -16.81 -7.19 -13.29
CA ALA A 63 -16.38 -8.57 -13.16
C ALA A 63 -17.41 -9.54 -13.77
N ILE A 64 -18.70 -9.30 -13.57
CA ILE A 64 -19.77 -10.10 -14.19
C ILE A 64 -19.76 -9.92 -15.71
N SER A 65 -19.65 -8.69 -16.21
CA SER A 65 -19.66 -8.43 -17.65
C SER A 65 -18.47 -9.07 -18.38
N GLN A 66 -17.30 -9.16 -17.75
CA GLN A 66 -16.08 -9.65 -18.40
C GLN A 66 -15.78 -11.13 -18.13
N GLY A 67 -16.08 -11.63 -16.94
CA GLY A 67 -15.70 -12.97 -16.50
C GLY A 67 -16.85 -13.84 -16.00
N GLY A 68 -18.08 -13.32 -16.05
CA GLY A 68 -19.27 -14.00 -15.56
C GLY A 68 -19.27 -14.29 -14.06
N PRO A 69 -20.27 -15.02 -13.56
CA PRO A 69 -20.40 -15.37 -12.15
C PRO A 69 -19.25 -16.24 -11.60
N VAL A 70 -18.62 -17.03 -12.47
CA VAL A 70 -17.49 -17.92 -12.10
C VAL A 70 -16.31 -17.11 -11.56
N THR A 71 -16.02 -15.96 -12.17
CA THR A 71 -14.92 -15.08 -11.75
C THR A 71 -15.16 -14.51 -10.35
N LEU A 72 -16.41 -14.25 -9.96
CA LEU A 72 -16.72 -13.75 -8.62
C LEU A 72 -16.49 -14.79 -7.52
N ILE A 73 -16.69 -16.08 -7.82
CA ILE A 73 -16.54 -17.16 -6.84
C ILE A 73 -15.10 -17.65 -6.77
N TYR A 74 -14.50 -17.98 -7.92
CA TYR A 74 -13.16 -18.59 -7.96
C TYR A 74 -12.03 -17.56 -8.04
N GLY A 75 -12.29 -16.37 -8.58
CA GLY A 75 -11.29 -15.30 -8.72
C GLY A 75 -10.67 -14.88 -7.38
N PRO A 76 -11.48 -14.59 -6.33
CA PRO A 76 -10.95 -14.25 -5.01
C PRO A 76 -10.12 -15.37 -4.38
N ILE A 77 -10.52 -16.64 -4.57
CA ILE A 77 -9.80 -17.80 -4.01
C ILE A 77 -8.41 -17.91 -4.62
N VAL A 78 -8.33 -17.84 -5.96
CA VAL A 78 -7.04 -17.88 -6.68
C VAL A 78 -6.19 -16.69 -6.30
N THR A 79 -6.78 -15.48 -6.25
CA THR A 79 -6.07 -14.26 -5.87
C THR A 79 -5.51 -14.34 -4.45
N MET A 80 -6.27 -14.88 -3.50
CA MET A 80 -5.84 -15.06 -2.11
C MET A 80 -4.58 -15.94 -2.01
N ILE A 81 -4.53 -17.04 -2.76
CA ILE A 81 -3.36 -17.95 -2.73
C ILE A 81 -2.14 -17.26 -3.33
N LEU A 82 -2.29 -16.65 -4.51
CA LEU A 82 -1.18 -16.04 -5.25
C LEU A 82 -0.64 -14.80 -4.54
N VAL A 83 -1.53 -13.87 -4.16
CA VAL A 83 -1.15 -12.64 -3.46
C VAL A 83 -0.73 -12.95 -2.02
N GLY A 84 -1.36 -13.94 -1.38
CA GLY A 84 -0.96 -14.41 -0.05
C GLY A 84 0.46 -14.96 -0.02
N ALA A 85 0.86 -15.73 -1.04
CA ALA A 85 2.24 -16.19 -1.19
C ALA A 85 3.22 -15.02 -1.32
N CYS A 86 2.90 -14.02 -2.17
CA CYS A 86 3.72 -12.81 -2.28
C CYS A 86 3.80 -12.02 -0.96
N ALA A 87 2.69 -11.90 -0.23
CA ALA A 87 2.63 -11.20 1.04
C ALA A 87 3.49 -11.88 2.13
N MET A 88 3.48 -13.22 2.17
CA MET A 88 4.34 -13.98 3.09
C MET A 88 5.82 -13.77 2.80
N THR A 89 6.24 -13.82 1.53
CA THR A 89 7.63 -13.50 1.15
C THR A 89 8.00 -12.07 1.53
N LEU A 90 7.08 -11.12 1.36
CA LEU A 90 7.33 -9.74 1.75
C LEU A 90 7.44 -9.56 3.27
N ALA A 91 6.67 -10.33 4.04
CA ALA A 91 6.74 -10.35 5.50
C ALA A 91 8.09 -10.90 6.00
N GLU A 92 8.63 -11.94 5.35
CA GLU A 92 9.99 -12.45 5.63
C GLU A 92 11.07 -11.41 5.31
N LEU A 93 10.95 -10.70 4.18
CA LEU A 93 11.88 -9.63 3.83
C LEU A 93 11.81 -8.45 4.82
N ALA A 94 10.60 -8.09 5.26
CA ALA A 94 10.38 -7.02 6.22
C ALA A 94 10.92 -7.34 7.62
N SER A 95 10.92 -8.61 8.04
CA SER A 95 11.46 -9.02 9.34
C SER A 95 13.00 -9.05 9.34
N VAL A 96 13.63 -9.40 8.22
CA VAL A 96 15.10 -9.43 8.09
C VAL A 96 15.68 -8.04 7.82
N TYR A 97 15.00 -7.22 7.02
CA TYR A 97 15.47 -5.90 6.61
C TYR A 97 14.46 -4.80 6.98
N PRO A 98 14.41 -4.38 8.26
CA PRO A 98 13.55 -3.30 8.72
C PRO A 98 14.09 -1.95 8.21
N THR A 99 13.69 -1.59 6.98
CA THR A 99 14.20 -0.40 6.29
C THR A 99 13.06 0.52 5.89
N ALA A 100 13.24 1.83 6.05
CA ALA A 100 12.26 2.83 5.63
C ALA A 100 12.07 2.91 4.09
N GLY A 101 12.95 2.25 3.32
CA GLY A 101 12.96 2.27 1.87
C GLY A 101 12.11 1.19 1.18
N GLY A 102 11.49 0.27 1.92
CA GLY A 102 10.56 -0.72 1.37
C GLY A 102 11.08 -1.52 0.17
N GLN A 103 10.21 -1.82 -0.79
CA GLN A 103 10.45 -2.76 -1.90
C GLN A 103 11.63 -2.40 -2.81
N TYR A 104 11.81 -1.11 -3.14
CA TYR A 104 12.92 -0.68 -4.01
C TYR A 104 14.28 -0.81 -3.31
N HIS A 105 14.29 -0.63 -1.98
CA HIS A 105 15.48 -0.80 -1.17
C HIS A 105 15.83 -2.29 -0.99
N TRP A 106 14.85 -3.15 -0.71
CA TRP A 106 15.06 -4.61 -0.70
C TRP A 106 15.61 -5.11 -2.04
N THR A 107 15.08 -4.58 -3.15
CA THR A 107 15.60 -4.89 -4.50
C THR A 107 17.06 -4.49 -4.66
N SER A 108 17.51 -3.39 -4.03
CA SER A 108 18.91 -2.93 -4.15
C SER A 108 19.89 -3.82 -3.41
N ILE A 109 19.44 -4.46 -2.32
CA ILE A 109 20.23 -5.32 -1.45
C ILE A 109 20.30 -6.74 -2.03
N LEU A 110 19.17 -7.27 -2.51
CA LEU A 110 19.10 -8.64 -3.03
C LEU A 110 19.60 -8.78 -4.47
N ALA A 111 19.59 -7.71 -5.27
CA ALA A 111 20.02 -7.78 -6.66
C ALA A 111 21.56 -7.89 -6.82
N PRO A 112 22.05 -8.60 -7.85
CA PRO A 112 23.47 -8.69 -8.13
C PRO A 112 24.08 -7.31 -8.45
N LYS A 113 25.32 -7.09 -7.98
CA LYS A 113 26.00 -5.77 -7.99
C LYS A 113 26.08 -5.08 -9.35
N SER A 114 26.01 -5.83 -10.45
CA SER A 114 26.07 -5.29 -11.81
C SER A 114 24.77 -4.61 -12.25
N ILE A 115 23.61 -5.03 -11.74
CA ILE A 115 22.29 -4.57 -12.19
C ILE A 115 21.42 -4.00 -11.06
N ASN A 116 21.93 -3.98 -9.83
CA ASN A 116 21.18 -3.54 -8.65
C ASN A 116 20.54 -2.15 -8.80
N ARG A 117 21.27 -1.16 -9.33
CA ARG A 117 20.77 0.20 -9.51
C ARG A 117 19.65 0.26 -10.54
N SER A 118 19.80 -0.45 -11.65
CA SER A 118 18.78 -0.49 -12.71
C SER A 118 17.51 -1.20 -12.26
N LEU A 119 17.63 -2.33 -11.56
CA LEU A 119 16.48 -3.07 -11.04
C LEU A 119 15.74 -2.30 -9.94
N SER A 120 16.46 -1.67 -9.00
CA SER A 120 15.83 -0.83 -7.98
C SER A 120 15.13 0.38 -8.56
N TYR A 121 15.71 1.01 -9.58
CA TYR A 121 15.07 2.14 -10.26
C TYR A 121 13.81 1.72 -11.01
N CYS A 122 13.86 0.58 -11.71
CA CYS A 122 12.69 -0.01 -12.36
C CYS A 122 11.58 -0.34 -11.36
N CYS A 123 11.92 -0.95 -10.22
CA CYS A 123 11.00 -1.24 -9.12
C CYS A 123 10.35 0.04 -8.57
N GLY A 124 11.16 1.08 -8.31
CA GLY A 124 10.68 2.37 -7.82
C GLY A 124 9.73 3.06 -8.79
N ILE A 125 10.08 3.10 -10.08
CA ILE A 125 9.21 3.66 -11.14
C ILE A 125 7.91 2.88 -11.26
N THR A 126 7.97 1.55 -11.28
CA THR A 126 6.78 0.70 -11.41
C THR A 126 5.86 0.89 -10.21
N ASN A 127 6.42 1.00 -9.00
CA ASN A 127 5.64 1.30 -7.80
C ASN A 127 4.97 2.69 -7.90
N MET A 128 5.69 3.72 -8.35
CA MET A 128 5.12 5.06 -8.59
C MET A 128 3.95 5.01 -9.59
N PHE A 129 4.11 4.34 -10.73
CA PHE A 129 3.03 4.20 -11.70
C PHE A 129 1.85 3.39 -11.16
N SER A 130 2.12 2.34 -10.38
CA SER A 130 1.08 1.55 -9.72
C SER A 130 0.23 2.42 -8.79
N TRP A 131 0.86 3.25 -7.95
CA TRP A 131 0.14 4.18 -7.07
C TRP A 131 -0.71 5.19 -7.86
N ILE A 132 -0.19 5.75 -8.95
CA ILE A 132 -0.94 6.68 -9.80
C ILE A 132 -2.14 5.97 -10.45
N ALA A 133 -1.95 4.76 -10.96
CA ALA A 133 -3.00 3.96 -11.59
C ALA A 133 -4.09 3.56 -10.59
N ILE A 134 -3.71 3.16 -9.37
CA ILE A 134 -4.65 2.81 -8.29
C ILE A 134 -5.48 4.04 -7.90
N CYS A 135 -4.83 5.19 -7.66
CA CYS A 135 -5.55 6.44 -7.35
C CYS A 135 -6.56 6.82 -8.45
N THR A 136 -6.15 6.67 -9.71
CA THR A 136 -7.02 6.92 -10.87
C THR A 136 -8.23 5.98 -10.89
N GLY A 137 -7.99 4.68 -10.64
CA GLY A 137 -9.03 3.65 -10.62
C GLY A 137 -10.01 3.77 -9.46
N ILE A 138 -9.58 4.27 -8.31
CA ILE A 138 -10.48 4.50 -7.16
C ILE A 138 -11.30 5.76 -7.38
N ALA A 139 -10.72 6.82 -7.94
CA ALA A 139 -11.40 8.10 -8.15
C ALA A 139 -12.58 8.04 -9.14
N ILE A 140 -12.66 7.03 -10.02
CA ILE A 140 -13.81 6.86 -10.94
C ILE A 140 -15.04 6.26 -10.26
N ILE A 141 -14.88 5.47 -9.19
CA ILE A 141 -15.99 4.82 -8.46
C ILE A 141 -17.06 5.83 -8.02
N PRO A 142 -16.74 6.93 -7.31
CA PRO A 142 -17.75 7.89 -6.90
C PRO A 142 -18.42 8.60 -8.08
N ALA A 143 -17.72 8.82 -9.19
CA ALA A 143 -18.34 9.38 -10.40
C ALA A 143 -19.40 8.43 -11.00
N GLN A 144 -19.13 7.12 -10.98
CA GLN A 144 -20.10 6.10 -11.39
C GLN A 144 -21.31 6.05 -10.44
N LEU A 145 -21.08 6.11 -9.12
CA LEU A 145 -22.15 6.11 -8.12
C LEU A 145 -23.08 7.32 -8.27
N ILE A 146 -22.52 8.53 -8.42
CA ILE A 146 -23.30 9.77 -8.60
C ILE A 146 -24.14 9.70 -9.89
N THR A 147 -23.54 9.21 -10.98
CA THR A 147 -24.25 9.02 -12.25
C THR A 147 -25.36 7.98 -12.11
N GLY A 148 -25.13 6.90 -11.36
CA GLY A 148 -26.15 5.88 -11.06
C GLY A 148 -27.32 6.44 -10.25
N ILE A 149 -27.07 7.29 -9.26
CA ILE A 149 -28.12 7.99 -8.49
C ILE A 149 -28.93 8.91 -9.41
N ALA A 150 -28.28 9.64 -10.33
CA ALA A 150 -28.97 10.53 -11.26
C ALA A 150 -29.95 9.77 -12.18
N ILE A 151 -29.55 8.60 -12.68
CA ILE A 151 -30.42 7.73 -13.50
C ILE A 151 -31.62 7.22 -12.67
N PHE A 152 -31.38 6.87 -11.41
CA PHE A 152 -32.44 6.39 -10.52
C PHE A 152 -33.53 7.44 -10.28
N TYR A 153 -33.15 8.70 -10.10
CA TYR A 153 -34.12 9.80 -9.90
C TYR A 153 -34.75 10.32 -11.19
N ASN A 154 -34.05 10.22 -12.32
CA ASN A 154 -34.57 10.67 -13.61
C ASN A 154 -34.33 9.60 -14.68
N PRO A 155 -35.29 8.71 -14.94
CA PRO A 155 -35.13 7.64 -15.91
C PRO A 155 -35.02 8.12 -17.38
N ALA A 156 -35.31 9.40 -17.68
CA ALA A 156 -35.08 9.99 -19.00
C ALA A 156 -33.65 10.54 -19.18
N TYR A 157 -32.84 10.53 -18.12
CA TYR A 157 -31.46 11.01 -18.18
C TYR A 157 -30.56 10.00 -18.88
N VAL A 158 -30.00 10.41 -20.02
CA VAL A 158 -29.01 9.61 -20.77
C VAL A 158 -27.61 9.99 -20.31
N PRO A 159 -26.88 9.11 -19.59
CA PRO A 159 -25.52 9.41 -19.16
C PRO A 159 -24.60 9.51 -20.38
N GLN A 160 -23.92 10.65 -20.51
CA GLN A 160 -22.87 10.86 -21.52
C GLN A 160 -21.49 10.81 -20.86
N ALA A 161 -20.47 10.39 -21.61
CA ALA A 161 -19.11 10.19 -21.10
C ALA A 161 -18.52 11.44 -20.43
N TRP A 162 -18.89 12.64 -20.90
CA TRP A 162 -18.40 13.90 -20.35
C TRP A 162 -18.98 14.20 -18.96
N HIS A 163 -20.18 13.72 -18.61
CA HIS A 163 -20.74 13.88 -17.27
C HIS A 163 -19.86 13.17 -16.23
N SER A 164 -19.50 11.91 -16.49
CA SER A 164 -18.63 11.14 -15.59
C SER A 164 -17.22 11.73 -15.53
N PHE A 165 -16.70 12.27 -16.65
CA PHE A 165 -15.40 12.94 -16.68
C PHE A 165 -15.36 14.23 -15.83
N LEU A 166 -16.38 15.07 -15.91
CA LEU A 166 -16.44 16.30 -15.10
C LEU A 166 -16.56 15.99 -13.61
N ILE A 167 -17.40 15.02 -13.23
CA ILE A 167 -17.54 14.59 -11.84
C ILE A 167 -16.22 14.01 -11.33
N TYR A 168 -15.56 13.18 -12.12
CA TYR A 168 -14.24 12.64 -11.83
C TYR A 168 -13.20 13.76 -11.60
N GLN A 169 -13.14 14.75 -12.48
CA GLN A 169 -12.19 15.85 -12.36
C GLN A 169 -12.49 16.75 -11.15
N ALA A 170 -13.77 16.99 -10.84
CA ALA A 170 -14.19 17.74 -9.67
C ALA A 170 -13.78 17.03 -8.36
N ILE A 171 -13.98 15.72 -8.28
CA ILE A 171 -13.58 14.91 -7.11
C ILE A 171 -12.06 14.94 -6.93
N ASN A 172 -11.29 14.74 -8.00
CA ASN A 172 -9.83 14.83 -7.93
C ASN A 172 -9.36 16.23 -7.49
N GLY A 173 -10.01 17.29 -7.98
CA GLY A 173 -9.73 18.67 -7.57
C GLY A 173 -10.01 18.90 -6.08
N LEU A 174 -11.13 18.39 -5.56
CA LEU A 174 -11.47 18.47 -4.14
C LEU A 174 -10.48 17.69 -3.26
N VAL A 175 -10.10 16.48 -3.68
CA VAL A 175 -9.11 15.66 -2.99
C VAL A 175 -7.74 16.34 -3.01
N LEU A 176 -7.34 16.94 -4.14
CA LEU A 176 -6.10 17.70 -4.24
C LEU A 176 -6.12 18.91 -3.29
N LEU A 177 -7.20 19.68 -3.29
CA LEU A 177 -7.36 20.84 -2.40
C LEU A 177 -7.31 20.43 -0.93
N TYR A 178 -7.99 19.35 -0.56
CA TYR A 178 -7.94 18.78 0.78
C TYR A 178 -6.51 18.39 1.16
N ASN A 179 -5.80 17.64 0.32
CA ASN A 179 -4.42 17.24 0.57
C ASN A 179 -3.48 18.45 0.67
N VAL A 180 -3.66 19.48 -0.15
CA VAL A 180 -2.79 20.67 -0.13
C VAL A 180 -3.04 21.57 1.09
N THR A 181 -4.29 21.68 1.55
CA THR A 181 -4.68 22.60 2.64
C THR A 181 -4.59 21.96 4.02
N LEU A 182 -4.95 20.68 4.16
CA LEU A 182 -5.05 20.03 5.46
C LEU A 182 -3.71 19.45 5.93
N LEU A 183 -2.88 18.97 5.00
CA LEU A 183 -1.55 18.42 5.33
C LEU A 183 -0.58 19.49 5.84
N LYS A 184 -0.79 20.76 5.43
CA LYS A 184 -0.07 21.91 6.00
C LYS A 184 -0.43 22.22 7.45
N ARG A 185 -1.50 21.65 7.99
CA ARG A 185 -1.95 21.87 9.38
C ARG A 185 -1.57 20.74 10.32
N SER A 186 -1.08 19.60 9.83
CA SER A 186 -0.73 18.43 10.65
C SER A 186 0.78 18.17 10.78
N LEU A 187 1.63 19.04 10.21
CA LEU A 187 3.07 19.11 10.39
C LEU A 187 3.41 20.39 11.15
#